data_AF-A0A2J6I299-F1
#
_entry.id   AF-A0A2J6I299-F1
#
_cell.length_a   1.000
_cell.length_b   1.000
_cell.length_c   1.000
_cell.angle_alpha   90.00
_cell.angle_beta   90.00
_cell.angle_gamma   90.00
#
_symmetry.space_group_name_H-M   'P 1'
#
loop_
_entity.id
_entity.type
_entity.pdbx_description
1 polymer ?
#
loop_
_entity_poly.entity_id
_entity_poly.type
_entity_poly.pdbx_seq_one_letter_code
_entity_poly.pdbx_strand_id
1 'polypeptide(L)'
;MIEFVKNRYVIAYSLIYIFVLTIVVINDVFPLEEILSRLVIIGIIFSIIAYLLSKSSKPIFSVKPQQKKEPLLIISIIIYFILFITFYKYLINIILPEQLQSNGQVKEIIKISFKVFFIVIVPVIIYKVYYNFSLYDWGIKADLKAVFRGKSVLIFLVFSIIMISFQYFAGNGAKPIREGAFSLQQLLIAFPISYLSLIISVGLVEEFFFRSFLQSRIAIILKSEIGGIAISALIFGLAHAPGIYLRGAGVIANLEAAPSLLTSIGFSILGLSIAGFFLSIIWVKTRNLWLIVGIHAMVDLLPNLAEFIKIWNIG
;
A
#
# COMPACT_ATOMS: atom_id res chain seq x y z
N MET A 1 18.09 15.15 -10.12
CA MET A 1 16.78 15.77 -9.81
C MET A 1 16.14 16.38 -11.06
N ILE A 2 16.87 17.17 -11.86
CA ILE A 2 16.34 17.79 -13.09
C ILE A 2 15.80 16.76 -14.11
N GLU A 3 16.50 15.65 -14.35
CA GLU A 3 16.03 14.59 -15.27
C GLU A 3 14.76 13.88 -14.78
N PHE A 4 14.55 13.82 -13.47
CA PHE A 4 13.38 13.19 -12.89
C PHE A 4 12.12 14.02 -13.15
N VAL A 5 12.20 15.34 -12.93
CA VAL A 5 11.06 16.25 -13.16
C VAL A 5 10.72 16.39 -14.65
N LYS A 6 11.73 16.27 -15.52
CA LYS A 6 11.54 16.27 -16.98
C LYS A 6 11.06 14.94 -17.55
N ASN A 7 10.95 13.89 -16.73
CA ASN A 7 10.53 12.58 -17.20
C ASN A 7 9.04 12.59 -17.61
N ARG A 8 8.74 12.15 -18.83
CA ARG A 8 7.36 12.14 -19.37
C ARG A 8 6.33 11.45 -18.47
N TYR A 9 6.72 10.42 -17.72
CA TYR A 9 5.80 9.70 -16.84
C TYR A 9 5.49 10.49 -15.57
N VAL A 10 6.48 11.22 -15.04
CA VAL A 10 6.27 12.15 -13.90
C VAL A 10 5.39 13.31 -14.35
N ILE A 11 5.66 13.88 -15.52
CA ILE A 11 4.82 14.94 -16.10
C ILE A 11 3.37 14.46 -16.24
N ALA A 12 3.15 13.28 -16.84
CA ALA A 12 1.81 12.72 -16.98
C ALA A 12 1.12 12.49 -15.63
N TYR A 13 1.82 11.91 -14.65
CA TYR A 13 1.30 11.74 -13.29
C TYR A 13 0.92 13.09 -12.65
N SER A 14 1.79 14.10 -12.75
CA SER A 14 1.53 15.44 -12.22
C SER A 14 0.34 16.12 -12.92
N LEU A 15 0.20 15.97 -14.23
CA LEU A 15 -0.95 16.50 -14.97
C LEU A 15 -2.26 15.84 -14.51
N ILE A 16 -2.27 14.52 -14.31
CA ILE A 16 -3.44 13.81 -13.77
C ILE A 16 -3.75 14.30 -12.35
N TYR A 17 -2.73 14.43 -11.50
CA TYR A 17 -2.88 14.94 -10.13
C TYR A 17 -3.49 16.35 -10.12
N ILE A 18 -2.94 17.27 -10.90
CA ILE A 18 -3.41 18.67 -11.00
C ILE A 18 -4.83 18.72 -11.57
N PHE A 19 -5.14 17.93 -12.59
CA PHE A 19 -6.48 17.86 -13.16
C PHE A 19 -7.51 17.41 -12.13
N VAL A 20 -7.22 16.33 -11.39
CA VAL A 20 -8.12 15.82 -10.34
C VAL A 20 -8.24 16.81 -9.18
N LEU A 21 -7.13 17.43 -8.76
CA LEU A 21 -7.13 18.51 -7.77
C LEU A 21 -8.06 19.65 -8.19
N THR A 22 -7.93 20.10 -9.45
CA THR A 22 -8.75 21.19 -9.99
C THR A 22 -10.24 20.84 -9.94
N ILE A 23 -10.62 19.63 -10.37
CA ILE A 23 -12.01 19.19 -10.31
C ILE A 23 -12.51 19.14 -8.87
N VAL A 24 -11.74 18.54 -7.96
CA VAL A 24 -12.09 18.41 -6.54
C VAL A 24 -12.28 19.79 -5.88
N VAL A 25 -11.42 20.76 -6.19
CA VAL A 25 -11.50 22.14 -5.66
C VAL A 25 -12.70 22.88 -6.23
N ILE A 26 -12.95 22.79 -7.55
CA ILE A 26 -14.11 23.43 -8.18
C ILE A 26 -15.44 22.92 -7.60
N ASN A 27 -15.48 21.65 -7.22
CA ASN A 27 -16.67 21.01 -6.65
C ASN A 27 -16.69 21.03 -5.10
N ASP A 28 -15.78 21.77 -4.46
CA ASP A 28 -15.66 21.91 -2.99
C ASP A 28 -15.68 20.56 -2.25
N VAL A 29 -15.04 19.54 -2.84
CA VAL A 29 -15.07 18.17 -2.31
C VAL A 29 -14.16 18.01 -1.10
N PHE A 30 -13.02 18.72 -1.08
CA PHE A 30 -12.04 18.72 0.01
C PHE A 30 -11.47 20.12 0.24
N PRO A 31 -11.11 20.46 1.48
CA PRO A 31 -10.34 21.66 1.76
C PRO A 31 -8.99 21.62 1.04
N LEU A 32 -8.69 22.66 0.26
CA LEU A 32 -7.44 22.77 -0.49
C LEU A 32 -6.21 22.67 0.43
N GLU A 33 -6.28 23.26 1.62
CA GLU A 33 -5.20 23.23 2.61
C GLU A 33 -4.84 21.81 3.06
N GLU A 34 -5.83 20.93 3.25
CA GLU A 34 -5.60 19.53 3.63
C GLU A 34 -4.90 18.77 2.50
N ILE A 35 -5.31 18.99 1.25
CA ILE A 35 -4.70 18.34 0.08
C ILE A 35 -3.25 18.82 -0.10
N LEU A 36 -3.01 20.14 -0.03
CA LEU A 36 -1.68 20.70 -0.18
C LEU A 36 -0.76 20.24 0.95
N SER A 37 -1.25 20.19 2.19
CA SER A 37 -0.49 19.67 3.34
C SER A 37 -0.07 18.22 3.12
N ARG A 38 -0.98 17.36 2.64
CA ARG A 38 -0.65 15.96 2.30
C ARG A 38 0.36 15.87 1.15
N LEU A 39 0.17 16.65 0.09
CA LEU A 39 1.10 16.68 -1.04
C LEU A 39 2.52 17.09 -0.59
N VAL A 40 2.63 18.14 0.23
CA VAL A 40 3.93 18.61 0.72
C VAL A 40 4.56 17.58 1.65
N ILE A 41 3.83 17.10 2.66
CA ILE A 41 4.41 16.20 3.68
C ILE A 41 4.67 14.81 3.09
N ILE A 42 3.65 14.15 2.55
CA ILE A 42 3.76 12.77 2.08
C ILE A 42 4.34 12.73 0.66
N GLY A 43 3.85 13.58 -0.24
CA GLY A 43 4.28 13.56 -1.64
C GLY A 43 5.71 14.06 -1.83
N ILE A 44 6.12 15.14 -1.17
CA ILE A 44 7.42 15.78 -1.37
C ILE A 44 8.41 15.39 -0.27
N ILE A 45 8.14 15.72 1.00
CA ILE A 45 9.10 15.55 2.10
C ILE A 45 9.44 14.06 2.29
N PHE A 46 8.45 13.17 2.41
CA PHE A 46 8.72 11.74 2.59
C PHE A 46 9.41 11.13 1.36
N SER A 47 9.07 11.55 0.15
CA SER A 47 9.77 11.11 -1.08
C SER A 47 11.24 11.55 -1.10
N ILE A 48 11.55 12.78 -0.66
CA ILE A 48 12.93 13.28 -0.55
C ILE A 48 13.70 12.46 0.50
N ILE A 49 13.12 12.25 1.69
CA ILE A 49 13.73 11.43 2.75
C ILE A 49 13.96 10.00 2.26
N ALA A 50 12.97 9.39 1.62
CA ALA A 50 13.06 8.06 1.01
C ALA A 50 14.23 7.98 0.02
N TYR A 51 14.34 8.96 -0.88
CA TYR A 51 15.44 9.03 -1.84
C TYR A 51 16.79 9.18 -1.13
N LEU A 52 16.93 10.14 -0.21
CA LEU A 52 18.19 10.42 0.47
C LEU A 52 18.69 9.24 1.30
N LEU A 53 17.80 8.58 2.04
CA LEU A 53 18.14 7.41 2.85
C LEU A 53 18.44 6.20 1.96
N SER A 54 17.76 6.04 0.81
CA SER A 54 17.93 4.87 -0.04
C SER A 54 18.97 5.03 -1.16
N LYS A 55 19.47 6.23 -1.48
CA LYS A 55 20.32 6.51 -2.66
C LYS A 55 21.55 5.60 -2.81
N SER A 56 22.22 5.27 -1.71
CA SER A 56 23.40 4.39 -1.68
C SER A 56 23.09 2.91 -1.35
N SER A 57 21.82 2.52 -1.37
CA SER A 57 21.42 1.14 -1.10
C SER A 57 21.71 0.28 -2.33
N LYS A 58 22.09 -0.98 -2.09
CA LYS A 58 22.27 -1.98 -3.15
C LYS A 58 21.03 -2.87 -3.21
N PRO A 59 20.41 -3.04 -4.40
CA PRO A 59 19.33 -3.99 -4.61
C PRO A 59 19.66 -5.39 -4.06
N ILE A 60 18.69 -6.05 -3.42
CA ILE A 60 18.88 -7.42 -2.89
C ILE A 60 18.83 -8.46 -4.03
N PHE A 61 18.08 -8.21 -5.09
CA PHE A 61 17.99 -9.08 -6.25
C PHE A 61 17.84 -8.27 -7.55
N SER A 62 18.12 -8.93 -8.67
CA SER A 62 17.93 -8.37 -10.01
C SER A 62 16.57 -8.78 -10.58
N VAL A 63 15.89 -7.84 -11.24
CA VAL A 63 14.62 -8.12 -11.90
C VAL A 63 14.88 -8.88 -13.19
N LYS A 64 14.22 -10.03 -13.39
CA LYS A 64 14.29 -10.80 -14.64
C LYS A 64 13.87 -9.97 -15.86
N PRO A 65 14.45 -10.21 -17.04
CA PRO A 65 14.07 -9.50 -18.27
C PRO A 65 12.62 -9.77 -18.67
N GLN A 66 12.12 -8.99 -19.63
CA GLN A 66 10.78 -9.14 -20.17
C GLN A 66 10.59 -10.53 -20.79
N GLN A 67 9.42 -11.14 -20.55
CA GLN A 67 9.04 -12.43 -21.12
C GLN A 67 8.07 -12.27 -22.29
N LYS A 68 7.99 -13.27 -23.17
CA LYS A 68 7.06 -13.26 -24.32
C LYS A 68 5.61 -13.25 -23.83
N LYS A 69 4.76 -12.38 -24.43
CA LYS A 69 3.34 -12.18 -24.07
C LYS A 69 3.08 -11.65 -22.64
N GLU A 70 4.13 -11.29 -21.91
CA GLU A 70 4.00 -10.82 -20.53
C GLU A 70 3.13 -9.57 -20.34
N PRO A 71 3.13 -8.56 -21.24
CA PRO A 71 2.23 -7.40 -21.09
C PRO A 71 0.76 -7.80 -21.02
N LEU A 72 0.33 -8.78 -21.84
CA LEU A 72 -1.04 -9.27 -21.81
C LEU A 72 -1.36 -9.96 -20.48
N LEU A 73 -0.43 -10.76 -19.96
CA LEU A 73 -0.61 -11.42 -18.66
C LEU A 73 -0.72 -10.40 -17.52
N ILE A 74 0.08 -9.34 -17.54
CA ILE A 74 0.01 -8.28 -16.53
C ILE A 74 -1.35 -7.58 -16.58
N ILE A 75 -1.83 -7.24 -17.77
CA ILE A 75 -3.18 -6.66 -17.94
C ILE A 75 -4.24 -7.60 -17.36
N SER A 76 -4.16 -8.90 -17.69
CA SER A 76 -5.10 -9.90 -17.15
C SER A 76 -5.05 -9.99 -15.63
N ILE A 77 -3.85 -9.96 -15.02
CA ILE A 77 -3.69 -9.99 -13.56
C ILE A 77 -4.21 -8.70 -12.92
N ILE A 78 -4.04 -7.53 -13.55
CA ILE A 78 -4.60 -6.26 -13.07
C ILE A 78 -6.14 -6.31 -13.11
N ILE A 79 -6.73 -6.76 -14.21
CA ILE A 79 -8.19 -6.91 -14.33
C ILE A 79 -8.70 -7.88 -13.26
N TYR A 80 -8.05 -9.03 -13.13
CA TYR A 80 -8.35 -10.01 -12.10
C TYR A 80 -8.26 -9.41 -10.68
N PHE A 81 -7.21 -8.66 -10.38
CA PHE A 81 -7.04 -7.97 -9.11
C PHE A 81 -8.17 -6.96 -8.85
N ILE A 82 -8.53 -6.14 -9.84
CA ILE A 82 -9.63 -5.18 -9.75
C ILE A 82 -10.96 -5.89 -9.45
N LEU A 83 -11.25 -6.98 -10.17
CA LEU A 83 -12.45 -7.78 -9.92
C LEU A 83 -12.43 -8.37 -8.50
N PHE A 84 -11.31 -8.95 -8.08
CA PHE A 84 -11.16 -9.50 -6.74
C PHE A 84 -11.39 -8.43 -5.66
N ILE A 85 -10.65 -7.32 -5.67
CA ILE A 85 -10.81 -6.28 -4.64
C ILE A 85 -12.20 -5.66 -4.65
N THR A 86 -12.91 -5.66 -5.79
CA THR A 86 -14.28 -5.14 -5.87
C THR A 86 -15.28 -6.10 -5.23
N PHE A 87 -15.18 -7.40 -5.53
CA PHE A 87 -16.21 -8.39 -5.20
C PHE A 87 -15.86 -9.36 -4.06
N TYR A 88 -14.65 -9.33 -3.48
CA TYR A 88 -14.24 -10.36 -2.51
C TYR A 88 -15.13 -10.42 -1.25
N LYS A 89 -15.69 -9.29 -0.76
CA LYS A 89 -16.62 -9.33 0.39
C LYS A 89 -17.87 -10.14 0.06
N TYR A 90 -18.41 -9.98 -1.15
CA TYR A 90 -19.54 -10.76 -1.63
C TYR A 90 -19.18 -12.25 -1.75
N LEU A 91 -17.99 -12.54 -2.29
CA LEU A 91 -17.48 -13.91 -2.38
C LEU A 91 -17.36 -14.57 -0.99
N ILE A 92 -16.82 -13.87 0.00
CA ILE A 92 -16.72 -14.36 1.38
C ILE A 92 -18.12 -14.63 1.94
N ASN A 93 -19.07 -13.71 1.77
CA ASN A 93 -20.42 -13.87 2.31
C ASN A 93 -21.19 -15.05 1.70
N ILE A 94 -20.92 -15.41 0.43
CA ILE A 94 -21.52 -16.60 -0.20
C ILE A 94 -20.88 -17.89 0.33
N ILE A 95 -19.55 -17.90 0.48
CA ILE A 95 -18.80 -19.13 0.80
C ILE A 95 -18.89 -19.46 2.29
N LEU A 96 -18.94 -18.44 3.17
CA LEU A 96 -18.91 -18.66 4.62
C LEU A 96 -20.31 -18.94 5.19
N PRO A 97 -20.48 -20.00 5.99
CA PRO A 97 -21.67 -20.17 6.83
C PRO A 97 -21.88 -18.96 7.76
N GLU A 98 -23.13 -18.56 7.98
CA GLU A 98 -23.49 -17.40 8.83
C GLU A 98 -22.89 -17.49 10.24
N GLN A 99 -22.77 -18.71 10.80
CA GLN A 99 -22.19 -18.93 12.13
C GLN A 99 -20.71 -18.51 12.21
N LEU A 100 -19.96 -18.61 11.10
CA LEU A 100 -18.57 -18.17 11.05
C LEU A 100 -18.47 -16.66 10.75
N GLN A 101 -19.50 -16.06 10.16
CA GLN A 101 -19.53 -14.62 9.85
C GLN A 101 -19.73 -13.76 11.10
N SER A 102 -20.38 -14.28 12.14
CA SER A 102 -20.63 -13.56 13.40
C SER A 102 -19.38 -13.45 14.29
N ASN A 103 -18.38 -14.32 14.10
CA ASN A 103 -17.12 -14.24 14.82
C ASN A 103 -16.12 -13.32 14.06
N GLY A 104 -15.85 -12.14 14.62
CA GLY A 104 -14.96 -11.14 14.02
C GLY A 104 -13.53 -11.65 13.78
N GLN A 105 -12.98 -12.45 14.69
CA GLN A 105 -11.62 -13.00 14.56
C GLN A 105 -11.52 -13.98 13.39
N VAL A 106 -12.48 -14.91 13.31
CA VAL A 106 -12.57 -15.89 12.23
C VAL A 106 -12.74 -15.20 10.88
N LYS A 107 -13.61 -14.20 10.81
CA LYS A 107 -13.82 -13.39 9.61
C LYS A 107 -12.55 -12.67 9.16
N GLU A 108 -11.76 -12.12 10.08
CA GLU A 108 -10.51 -11.45 9.73
C GLU A 108 -9.45 -12.44 9.24
N ILE A 109 -9.29 -13.60 9.89
CA ILE A 109 -8.36 -14.66 9.44
C ILE A 109 -8.69 -15.11 8.02
N ILE A 110 -9.97 -15.29 7.71
CA ILE A 110 -10.41 -15.71 6.37
C ILE A 110 -10.16 -14.61 5.35
N LYS A 111 -10.48 -13.36 5.67
CA LYS A 111 -10.20 -12.21 4.81
C LYS A 111 -8.70 -12.13 4.48
N ILE A 112 -7.83 -12.29 5.47
CA ILE A 112 -6.37 -12.31 5.28
C ILE A 112 -5.96 -13.48 4.39
N SER A 113 -6.47 -14.69 4.68
CA SER A 113 -6.16 -15.89 3.89
C SER A 113 -6.56 -15.74 2.42
N PHE A 114 -7.75 -15.19 2.14
CA PHE A 114 -8.21 -14.90 0.79
C PHE A 114 -7.32 -13.89 0.10
N LYS A 115 -6.98 -12.78 0.77
CA LYS A 115 -6.07 -11.77 0.23
C LYS A 115 -4.71 -12.38 -0.13
N VAL A 116 -4.08 -13.13 0.77
CA VAL A 116 -2.78 -13.77 0.52
C VAL A 116 -2.89 -14.76 -0.64
N PHE A 117 -3.91 -15.61 -0.66
CA PHE A 117 -4.06 -16.60 -1.71
C PHE A 117 -4.23 -15.94 -3.09
N PHE A 118 -5.19 -15.03 -3.23
CA PHE A 118 -5.56 -14.48 -4.53
C PHE A 118 -4.63 -13.37 -5.01
N ILE A 119 -4.06 -12.56 -4.11
CA ILE A 119 -3.20 -11.43 -4.51
C ILE A 119 -1.71 -11.82 -4.55
N VAL A 120 -1.28 -12.79 -3.74
CA VAL A 120 0.14 -13.22 -3.68
C VAL A 120 0.34 -14.57 -4.35
N ILE A 121 -0.32 -15.62 -3.86
CA ILE A 121 -0.02 -17.00 -4.29
C ILE A 121 -0.39 -17.22 -5.76
N VAL A 122 -1.58 -16.77 -6.19
CA VAL A 122 -2.04 -16.96 -7.58
C VAL A 122 -1.08 -16.31 -8.60
N PRO A 123 -0.70 -15.01 -8.50
CA PRO A 123 0.27 -14.43 -9.42
C PRO A 123 1.64 -15.13 -9.40
N VAL A 124 2.12 -15.54 -8.23
CA VAL A 124 3.38 -16.30 -8.11
C VAL A 124 3.31 -17.64 -8.86
N ILE A 125 2.23 -18.41 -8.67
CA ILE A 125 2.04 -19.71 -9.35
C ILE A 125 1.96 -19.51 -10.86
N ILE A 126 1.16 -18.55 -11.32
CA ILE A 126 1.04 -18.25 -12.75
C ILE A 126 2.42 -17.95 -13.35
N TYR A 127 3.20 -17.06 -12.75
CA TYR A 127 4.54 -16.74 -13.27
C TYR A 127 5.56 -17.87 -13.12
N LYS A 128 5.42 -18.72 -12.10
CA LYS A 128 6.22 -19.93 -11.97
C LYS A 128 5.94 -20.88 -13.13
N VAL A 129 4.67 -21.13 -13.44
CA VAL A 129 4.25 -22.08 -14.48
C VAL A 129 4.59 -21.57 -15.88
N TYR A 130 4.29 -20.30 -16.19
CA TYR A 130 4.47 -19.77 -17.55
C TYR A 130 5.91 -19.29 -17.84
N TYR A 131 6.64 -18.83 -16.83
CA TYR A 131 7.92 -18.13 -17.02
C TYR A 131 9.05 -18.61 -16.09
N ASN A 132 8.83 -19.67 -15.31
CA ASN A 132 9.81 -20.22 -14.38
C ASN A 132 10.39 -19.17 -13.39
N PHE A 133 9.53 -18.26 -12.91
CA PHE A 133 9.90 -17.37 -11.81
C PHE A 133 9.94 -18.16 -10.50
N SER A 134 10.86 -17.80 -9.62
CA SER A 134 11.02 -18.34 -8.28
C SER A 134 10.58 -17.33 -7.23
N LEU A 135 10.47 -17.74 -5.97
CA LEU A 135 10.20 -16.81 -4.86
C LEU A 135 11.30 -15.76 -4.67
N TYR A 136 12.53 -16.02 -5.15
CA TYR A 136 13.62 -15.03 -5.14
C TYR A 136 13.38 -13.89 -6.13
N ASP A 137 12.79 -14.19 -7.29
CA ASP A 137 12.50 -13.19 -8.34
C ASP A 137 11.47 -12.15 -7.89
N TRP A 138 10.74 -12.46 -6.81
CA TRP A 138 9.75 -11.59 -6.18
C TRP A 138 10.23 -11.02 -4.83
N GLY A 139 11.46 -11.31 -4.40
CA GLY A 139 11.96 -10.89 -3.08
C GLY A 139 11.23 -11.52 -1.89
N ILE A 140 10.33 -12.49 -2.11
CA ILE A 140 9.66 -13.25 -1.02
C ILE A 140 10.72 -14.09 -0.31
N LYS A 141 11.51 -14.85 -1.08
CA LYS A 141 12.69 -15.53 -0.56
C LYS A 141 13.88 -14.58 -0.74
N ALA A 142 14.54 -14.23 0.36
CA ALA A 142 15.68 -13.33 0.36
C ALA A 142 16.71 -13.78 1.40
N ASP A 143 17.97 -13.41 1.21
CA ASP A 143 18.99 -13.56 2.25
C ASP A 143 18.64 -12.64 3.43
N LEU A 144 18.42 -13.21 4.61
CA LEU A 144 18.08 -12.48 5.83
C LEU A 144 19.14 -11.42 6.17
N LYS A 145 20.43 -11.69 5.92
CA LYS A 145 21.50 -10.69 6.15
C LYS A 145 21.35 -9.49 5.21
N ALA A 146 20.89 -9.72 3.98
CA ALA A 146 20.62 -8.65 3.04
C ALA A 146 19.36 -7.85 3.42
N VAL A 147 18.32 -8.54 3.89
CA VAL A 147 17.07 -7.92 4.39
C VAL A 147 17.36 -6.98 5.56
N PHE A 148 18.09 -7.47 6.56
CA PHE A 148 18.44 -6.74 7.78
C PHE A 148 19.79 -6.01 7.72
N ARG A 149 20.27 -5.68 6.52
CA ARG A 149 21.48 -4.85 6.36
C ARG A 149 21.29 -3.54 7.12
N GLY A 150 22.34 -3.03 7.77
CA GLY A 150 22.24 -1.83 8.63
C GLY A 150 21.55 -0.63 7.96
N LYS A 151 21.73 -0.46 6.65
CA LYS A 151 21.02 0.58 5.88
C LYS A 151 19.51 0.33 5.73
N SER A 152 19.09 -0.91 5.52
CA SER A 152 17.66 -1.28 5.52
C SER A 152 17.04 -1.05 6.89
N VAL A 153 17.75 -1.42 7.96
CA VAL A 153 17.31 -1.19 9.35
C VAL A 153 17.18 0.30 9.63
N LEU A 154 18.15 1.12 9.22
CA LEU A 154 18.08 2.58 9.35
C LEU A 154 16.86 3.16 8.61
N ILE A 155 16.64 2.77 7.35
CA ILE A 155 15.46 3.23 6.58
C ILE A 155 14.17 2.85 7.31
N PHE A 156 14.07 1.60 7.78
CA PHE A 156 12.93 1.13 8.55
C PHE A 156 12.71 1.97 9.80
N LEU A 157 13.72 2.13 10.66
CA LEU A 157 13.60 2.88 11.91
C LEU A 157 13.17 4.33 11.69
N VAL A 158 13.79 5.01 10.71
CA VAL A 158 13.43 6.40 10.40
C VAL A 158 11.98 6.49 9.93
N PHE A 159 11.56 5.65 8.99
CA PHE A 159 10.19 5.68 8.51
C PHE A 159 9.18 5.22 9.56
N SER A 160 9.50 4.24 10.41
CA SER A 160 8.64 3.83 11.52
C SER A 160 8.37 5.01 12.47
N ILE A 161 9.42 5.74 12.86
CA ILE A 161 9.28 6.93 13.72
C ILE A 161 8.44 8.00 13.02
N ILE A 162 8.73 8.32 11.76
CA ILE A 162 7.99 9.32 11.00
C ILE A 162 6.52 8.92 10.85
N MET A 163 6.22 7.67 10.46
CA MET A 163 4.85 7.20 10.24
C MET A 163 4.05 7.17 11.55
N ILE A 164 4.61 6.61 12.62
CA ILE A 164 3.94 6.59 13.94
C ILE A 164 3.68 8.03 14.41
N SER A 165 4.66 8.91 14.30
CA SER A 165 4.51 10.32 14.71
C SER A 165 3.44 11.03 13.87
N PHE A 166 3.52 10.90 12.54
CA PHE A 166 2.55 11.50 11.63
C PHE A 166 1.13 10.99 11.91
N GLN A 167 0.94 9.68 12.04
CA GLN A 167 -0.37 9.11 12.32
C GLN A 167 -0.88 9.45 13.73
N TYR A 168 0.02 9.59 14.71
CA TYR A 168 -0.34 9.98 16.06
C TYR A 168 -0.77 11.45 16.14
N PHE A 169 -0.08 12.38 15.45
CA PHE A 169 -0.37 13.82 15.57
C PHE A 169 -1.34 14.35 14.51
N ALA A 170 -1.23 13.88 13.27
CA ALA A 170 -2.03 14.36 12.13
C ALA A 170 -3.12 13.35 11.70
N GLY A 171 -2.98 12.07 12.07
CA GLY A 171 -3.95 11.03 11.73
C GLY A 171 -5.15 10.98 12.68
N ASN A 172 -6.34 10.81 12.10
CA ASN A 172 -7.57 10.57 12.88
C ASN A 172 -7.63 9.14 13.44
N GLY A 173 -6.93 8.19 12.82
CA GLY A 173 -6.86 6.80 13.27
C GLY A 173 -6.36 6.65 14.71
N ALA A 174 -5.45 7.53 15.15
CA ALA A 174 -4.91 7.52 16.51
C ALA A 174 -5.78 8.30 17.53
N LYS A 175 -6.90 8.89 17.12
CA LYS A 175 -7.76 9.70 18.01
C LYS A 175 -8.19 8.94 19.28
N PRO A 176 -8.69 7.69 19.22
CA PRO A 176 -9.05 6.95 20.43
C PRO A 176 -7.88 6.73 21.39
N ILE A 177 -6.65 6.61 20.87
CA ILE A 177 -5.44 6.44 21.69
C ILE A 177 -5.12 7.75 22.41
N ARG A 178 -5.20 8.89 21.71
CA ARG A 178 -4.98 10.23 22.31
C ARG A 178 -6.02 10.58 23.38
N GLU A 179 -7.26 10.12 23.19
CA GLU A 179 -8.36 10.32 24.14
C GLU A 179 -8.34 9.36 25.32
N GLY A 180 -7.34 8.46 25.40
CA GLY A 180 -7.20 7.53 26.51
C GLY A 180 -8.25 6.42 26.51
N ALA A 181 -8.80 6.06 25.34
CA ALA A 181 -9.84 5.03 25.23
C ALA A 181 -9.32 3.60 25.53
N PHE A 182 -8.00 3.41 25.64
CA PHE A 182 -7.36 2.12 25.89
C PHE A 182 -6.35 2.21 27.04
N SER A 183 -6.26 1.14 27.83
CA SER A 183 -5.26 1.03 28.89
C SER A 183 -3.85 0.83 28.33
N LEU A 184 -2.82 1.12 29.13
CA LEU A 184 -1.42 0.85 28.74
C LEU A 184 -1.20 -0.64 28.43
N GLN A 185 -1.82 -1.53 29.19
CA GLN A 185 -1.73 -2.98 28.98
C GLN A 185 -2.32 -3.38 27.62
N GLN A 186 -3.51 -2.86 27.28
CA GLN A 186 -4.11 -3.10 25.97
C GLN A 186 -3.19 -2.64 24.85
N LEU A 187 -2.59 -1.46 24.97
CA LEU A 187 -1.67 -0.93 23.96
C LEU A 187 -0.38 -1.78 23.85
N LEU A 188 0.23 -2.17 24.96
CA LEU A 188 1.47 -2.98 24.97
C LEU A 188 1.27 -4.35 24.32
N ILE A 189 0.08 -4.95 24.45
CA ILE A 189 -0.26 -6.23 23.82
C ILE A 189 -0.70 -6.03 22.37
N ALA A 190 -1.62 -5.10 22.12
CA ALA A 190 -2.23 -4.92 20.81
C ALA A 190 -1.25 -4.39 19.77
N PHE A 191 -0.34 -3.49 20.15
CA PHE A 191 0.59 -2.85 19.21
C PHE A 191 1.48 -3.87 18.47
N PRO A 192 2.26 -4.75 19.15
CA PRO A 192 3.09 -5.73 18.44
C PRO A 192 2.28 -6.76 17.66
N ILE A 193 1.15 -7.24 18.20
CA ILE A 193 0.34 -8.28 17.54
C ILE A 193 -0.38 -7.70 16.31
N SER A 194 -0.94 -6.49 16.42
CA SER A 194 -1.54 -5.77 15.31
C SER A 194 -0.51 -5.50 14.21
N TYR A 195 0.70 -5.06 14.56
CA TYR A 195 1.79 -4.87 13.60
C TYR A 195 2.14 -6.15 12.85
N LEU A 196 2.27 -7.30 13.54
CA LEU A 196 2.51 -8.60 12.90
C LEU A 196 1.36 -9.02 11.99
N SER A 197 0.11 -8.76 12.40
CA SER A 197 -1.07 -9.00 11.56
C SER A 197 -1.03 -8.14 10.29
N LEU A 198 -0.71 -6.85 10.41
CA LEU A 198 -0.62 -5.89 9.31
C LEU A 198 0.52 -6.20 8.35
N ILE A 199 1.65 -6.73 8.83
CA ILE A 199 2.72 -7.25 7.97
C ILE A 199 2.18 -8.25 6.95
N ILE A 200 1.21 -9.08 7.32
CA ILE A 200 0.64 -10.10 6.43
C ILE A 200 -0.54 -9.52 5.65
N SER A 201 -1.49 -8.88 6.35
CA SER A 201 -2.81 -8.54 5.81
C SER A 201 -2.82 -7.42 4.78
N VAL A 202 -1.90 -6.46 4.92
CA VAL A 202 -1.74 -5.30 4.04
C VAL A 202 -0.30 -5.19 3.53
N GLY A 203 0.69 -5.24 4.41
CA GLY A 203 2.09 -5.10 4.03
C GLY A 203 2.51 -6.08 2.93
N LEU A 204 2.46 -7.39 3.21
CA LEU A 204 2.86 -8.42 2.25
C LEU A 204 1.95 -8.43 1.03
N VAL A 205 0.63 -8.42 1.23
CA VAL A 205 -0.36 -8.50 0.16
C VAL A 205 -0.20 -7.36 -0.84
N GLU A 206 -0.14 -6.13 -0.35
CA GLU A 206 -0.10 -4.95 -1.20
C GLU A 206 1.30 -4.68 -1.74
N GLU A 207 2.35 -4.77 -0.92
CA GLU A 207 3.70 -4.52 -1.41
C GLU A 207 4.20 -5.61 -2.37
N PHE A 208 3.77 -6.87 -2.19
CA PHE A 208 4.01 -7.87 -3.22
C PHE A 208 3.37 -7.45 -4.54
N PHE A 209 2.07 -7.14 -4.54
CA PHE A 209 1.35 -6.86 -5.78
C PHE A 209 1.83 -5.57 -6.44
N PHE A 210 1.92 -4.47 -5.71
CA PHE A 210 2.21 -3.16 -6.28
C PHE A 210 3.70 -2.96 -6.55
N ARG A 211 4.60 -3.45 -5.69
CA ARG A 211 6.05 -3.13 -5.79
C ARG A 211 6.80 -4.29 -6.41
N SER A 212 6.71 -5.46 -5.81
CA SER A 212 7.43 -6.62 -6.32
C SER A 212 6.96 -7.01 -7.71
N PHE A 213 5.65 -7.13 -7.89
CA PHE A 213 5.02 -7.49 -9.16
C PHE A 213 4.86 -6.28 -10.09
N LEU A 214 3.84 -5.45 -9.87
CA LEU A 214 3.36 -4.46 -10.83
C LEU A 214 4.43 -3.43 -11.22
N GLN A 215 5.01 -2.73 -10.24
CA GLN A 215 6.03 -1.71 -10.49
C GLN A 215 7.25 -2.28 -11.21
N SER A 216 7.76 -3.44 -10.78
CA SER A 216 8.93 -4.07 -11.40
C SER A 216 8.66 -4.48 -12.84
N ARG A 217 7.49 -5.08 -13.12
CA ARG A 217 7.17 -5.51 -14.49
C ARG A 217 6.85 -4.32 -15.41
N ILE A 218 6.12 -3.31 -14.93
CA ILE A 218 5.88 -2.07 -15.69
C ILE A 218 7.20 -1.36 -16.01
N ALA A 219 8.13 -1.27 -15.05
CA ALA A 219 9.43 -0.67 -15.28
C ALA A 219 10.20 -1.36 -16.42
N ILE A 220 10.13 -2.69 -16.50
CA ILE A 220 10.74 -3.48 -17.58
C ILE A 220 10.06 -3.20 -18.92
N ILE A 221 8.73 -3.20 -18.98
CA ILE A 221 7.96 -2.94 -20.22
C ILE A 221 8.23 -1.53 -20.76
N LEU A 222 8.23 -0.53 -19.88
CA LEU A 222 8.47 0.85 -20.25
C LEU A 222 9.96 1.16 -20.45
N LYS A 223 10.85 0.23 -20.10
CA LYS A 223 12.29 0.44 -19.99
C LYS A 223 12.61 1.69 -19.15
N SER A 224 11.86 1.91 -18.08
CA SER A 224 11.94 3.10 -17.23
C SER A 224 11.50 2.80 -15.81
N GLU A 225 12.43 2.86 -14.85
CA GLU A 225 12.10 2.72 -13.42
C GLU A 225 11.17 3.85 -12.95
N ILE A 226 11.37 5.06 -13.46
CA ILE A 226 10.52 6.23 -13.15
C ILE A 226 9.10 6.00 -13.69
N GLY A 227 8.96 5.46 -14.91
CA GLY A 227 7.67 5.06 -15.44
C GLY A 227 6.98 3.99 -14.59
N GLY A 228 7.75 3.01 -14.11
CA GLY A 228 7.29 2.04 -13.11
C GLY A 228 6.74 2.71 -11.86
N ILE A 229 7.50 3.60 -11.23
CA ILE A 229 7.09 4.35 -10.03
C ILE A 229 5.78 5.10 -10.26
N ALA A 230 5.71 5.93 -11.31
CA ALA A 230 4.58 6.82 -11.55
C ALA A 230 3.28 6.05 -11.81
N ILE A 231 3.34 5.01 -12.65
CA ILE A 231 2.14 4.22 -12.97
C ILE A 231 1.73 3.33 -11.80
N SER A 232 2.67 2.66 -11.12
CA SER A 232 2.30 1.80 -9.97
C SER A 232 1.73 2.62 -8.82
N ALA A 233 2.24 3.82 -8.56
CA ALA A 233 1.72 4.73 -7.55
C ALA A 233 0.28 5.16 -7.86
N LEU A 234 -0.01 5.51 -9.12
CA LEU A 234 -1.37 5.87 -9.55
C LEU A 234 -2.34 4.69 -9.43
N ILE A 235 -1.94 3.49 -9.89
CA ILE A 235 -2.76 2.29 -9.77
C ILE A 235 -2.97 1.90 -8.31
N PHE A 236 -1.94 2.03 -7.46
CA PHE A 236 -2.05 1.83 -6.01
C PHE A 236 -3.12 2.73 -5.39
N GLY A 237 -3.08 4.03 -5.67
CA GLY A 237 -4.10 4.96 -5.20
C GLY A 237 -5.50 4.57 -5.69
N LEU A 238 -5.65 4.36 -7.00
CA LEU A 238 -6.94 4.03 -7.63
C LEU A 238 -7.53 2.69 -7.18
N ALA A 239 -6.70 1.71 -6.82
CA ALA A 239 -7.17 0.42 -6.30
C ALA A 239 -8.00 0.56 -5.02
N HIS A 240 -7.87 1.66 -4.29
CA HIS A 240 -8.64 1.93 -3.08
C HIS A 240 -10.02 2.53 -3.36
N ALA A 241 -10.22 3.17 -4.52
CA ALA A 241 -11.46 3.88 -4.84
C ALA A 241 -12.70 2.98 -4.80
N PRO A 242 -12.70 1.73 -5.33
CA PRO A 242 -13.84 0.83 -5.21
C PRO A 242 -14.20 0.50 -3.76
N GLY A 243 -13.21 0.40 -2.87
CA GLY A 243 -13.47 0.14 -1.45
C GLY A 243 -14.06 1.33 -0.72
N ILE A 244 -13.59 2.52 -1.06
CA ILE A 244 -14.11 3.78 -0.52
C ILE A 244 -15.55 3.97 -0.98
N TYR A 245 -15.81 3.80 -2.29
CA TYR A 245 -17.12 4.02 -2.90
C TYR A 245 -18.16 2.94 -2.54
N LEU A 246 -17.81 1.65 -2.67
CA LEU A 246 -18.80 0.55 -2.57
C LEU A 246 -18.89 -0.09 -1.19
N ARG A 247 -17.91 0.15 -0.29
CA ARG A 247 -17.75 -0.66 0.93
C ARG A 247 -17.59 0.16 2.22
N GLY A 248 -17.84 1.46 2.16
CA GLY A 248 -17.77 2.37 3.31
C GLY A 248 -16.37 2.56 3.88
N ALA A 249 -15.30 2.21 3.13
CA ALA A 249 -13.93 2.42 3.60
C ALA A 249 -13.58 3.91 3.74
N GLY A 250 -14.42 4.80 3.21
CA GLY A 250 -14.32 6.25 3.39
C GLY A 250 -14.32 6.68 4.86
N VAL A 251 -15.05 6.00 5.74
CA VAL A 251 -15.12 6.37 7.17
C VAL A 251 -13.75 6.32 7.84
N ILE A 252 -12.94 5.31 7.51
CA ILE A 252 -11.56 5.17 8.02
C ILE A 252 -10.67 6.31 7.50
N ALA A 253 -10.96 6.79 6.29
CA ALA A 253 -10.30 7.91 5.63
C ALA A 253 -10.89 9.28 6.00
N ASN A 254 -11.78 9.36 7.01
CA ASN A 254 -12.50 10.58 7.41
C ASN A 254 -13.34 11.20 6.27
N LEU A 255 -13.88 10.35 5.42
CA LEU A 255 -14.89 10.69 4.42
C LEU A 255 -16.27 10.29 4.94
N GLU A 256 -17.31 10.78 4.27
CA GLU A 256 -18.68 10.34 4.50
C GLU A 256 -18.82 8.81 4.34
N ALA A 257 -19.86 8.24 4.95
CA ALA A 257 -20.09 6.78 4.90
C ALA A 257 -20.36 6.26 3.48
N ALA A 258 -20.93 7.10 2.61
CA ALA A 258 -21.21 6.80 1.21
C ALA A 258 -20.68 7.95 0.33
N PRO A 259 -19.34 8.09 0.22
CA PRO A 259 -18.76 9.19 -0.53
C PRO A 259 -19.07 9.03 -2.02
N SER A 260 -19.18 10.15 -2.74
CA SER A 260 -19.39 10.09 -4.19
C SER A 260 -18.23 9.38 -4.91
N LEU A 261 -18.46 8.94 -6.15
CA LEU A 261 -17.40 8.38 -6.99
C LEU A 261 -16.25 9.38 -7.18
N LEU A 262 -16.59 10.66 -7.37
CA LEU A 262 -15.62 11.74 -7.51
C LEU A 262 -14.75 11.87 -6.26
N THR A 263 -15.38 11.90 -5.08
CA THR A 263 -14.70 11.95 -3.78
C THR A 263 -13.77 10.75 -3.60
N SER A 264 -14.22 9.56 -3.97
CA SER A 264 -13.45 8.32 -3.85
C SER A 264 -12.20 8.33 -4.75
N ILE A 265 -12.36 8.70 -6.02
CA ILE A 265 -11.24 8.82 -6.97
C ILE A 265 -10.30 9.95 -6.57
N GLY A 266 -10.85 11.10 -6.18
CA GLY A 266 -10.11 12.27 -5.72
C GLY A 266 -9.22 11.94 -4.54
N PHE A 267 -9.76 11.32 -3.49
CA PHE A 267 -8.98 10.90 -2.32
C PHE A 267 -7.90 9.87 -2.69
N SER A 268 -8.26 8.88 -3.52
CA SER A 268 -7.33 7.85 -4.00
C SER A 268 -6.13 8.42 -4.74
N ILE A 269 -6.33 9.39 -5.64
CA ILE A 269 -5.23 10.02 -6.38
C ILE A 269 -4.50 11.02 -5.49
N LEU A 270 -5.21 11.94 -4.84
CA LEU A 270 -4.61 13.07 -4.14
C LEU A 270 -3.93 12.68 -2.82
N GLY A 271 -4.46 11.67 -2.12
CA GLY A 271 -3.95 11.20 -0.82
C GLY A 271 -3.16 9.89 -0.91
N LEU A 272 -3.70 8.85 -1.54
CA LEU A 272 -3.11 7.51 -1.47
C LEU A 272 -2.01 7.27 -2.52
N SER A 273 -2.16 7.84 -3.72
CA SER A 273 -1.13 7.63 -4.77
C SER A 273 0.22 8.23 -4.41
N ILE A 274 0.26 9.35 -3.68
CA ILE A 274 1.50 9.98 -3.21
C ILE A 274 2.21 9.15 -2.13
N ALA A 275 1.44 8.48 -1.26
CA ALA A 275 1.99 7.49 -0.33
C ALA A 275 2.61 6.32 -1.13
N GLY A 276 1.90 5.90 -2.18
CA GLY A 276 2.40 4.87 -3.06
C GLY A 276 3.72 5.23 -3.74
N PHE A 277 3.89 6.51 -4.08
CA PHE A 277 5.06 7.07 -4.75
C PHE A 277 6.33 6.98 -3.90
N PHE A 278 6.29 7.36 -2.62
CA PHE A 278 7.51 7.32 -1.78
C PHE A 278 7.95 5.87 -1.50
N LEU A 279 7.02 4.95 -1.26
CA LEU A 279 7.33 3.52 -1.11
C LEU A 279 7.99 2.96 -2.38
N SER A 280 7.50 3.38 -3.55
CA SER A 280 8.07 3.03 -4.84
C SER A 280 9.52 3.51 -5.04
N ILE A 281 9.92 4.64 -4.44
CA ILE A 281 11.31 5.11 -4.43
C ILE A 281 12.20 4.17 -3.61
N ILE A 282 11.77 3.81 -2.39
CA ILE A 282 12.51 2.88 -1.52
C ILE A 282 12.68 1.54 -2.23
N TRP A 283 11.61 1.03 -2.86
CA TRP A 283 11.63 -0.22 -3.61
C TRP A 283 12.67 -0.21 -4.73
N VAL A 284 12.68 0.80 -5.60
CA VAL A 284 13.61 0.87 -6.73
C VAL A 284 15.06 0.75 -6.28
N LYS A 285 15.43 1.40 -5.17
CA LYS A 285 16.80 1.44 -4.66
C LYS A 285 17.21 0.21 -3.84
N THR A 286 16.25 -0.46 -3.21
CA THR A 286 16.56 -1.55 -2.26
C THR A 286 16.20 -2.93 -2.77
N ARG A 287 15.14 -3.04 -3.59
CA ARG A 287 14.50 -4.31 -3.97
C ARG A 287 14.31 -5.24 -2.76
N ASN A 288 13.98 -4.64 -1.62
CA ASN A 288 13.80 -5.34 -0.34
C ASN A 288 12.32 -5.34 0.01
N LEU A 289 11.63 -6.44 -0.30
CA LEU A 289 10.19 -6.56 -0.09
C LEU A 289 9.86 -6.43 1.39
N TRP A 290 10.59 -7.13 2.26
CA TRP A 290 10.34 -7.13 3.70
C TRP A 290 10.53 -5.75 4.35
N LEU A 291 11.44 -4.92 3.82
CA LEU A 291 11.58 -3.53 4.27
C LEU A 291 10.33 -2.71 3.99
N ILE A 292 9.83 -2.73 2.75
CA ILE A 292 8.63 -1.95 2.38
C ILE A 292 7.36 -2.53 3.04
N VAL A 293 7.28 -3.84 3.21
CA VAL A 293 6.21 -4.52 3.98
C VAL A 293 6.16 -4.01 5.41
N GLY A 294 7.30 -3.94 6.10
CA GLY A 294 7.37 -3.44 7.47
C GLY A 294 7.03 -1.96 7.56
N ILE A 295 7.52 -1.13 6.63
CA ILE A 295 7.19 0.31 6.61
C ILE A 295 5.69 0.51 6.37
N HIS A 296 5.09 -0.19 5.41
CA HIS A 296 3.66 -0.09 5.15
C HIS A 296 2.83 -0.53 6.36
N ALA A 297 3.20 -1.64 7.02
CA ALA A 297 2.52 -2.05 8.25
C ALA A 297 2.58 -0.96 9.35
N MET A 298 3.63 -0.14 9.41
CA MET A 298 3.69 1.01 10.33
C MET A 298 2.77 2.18 9.93
N VAL A 299 2.56 2.41 8.63
CA VAL A 299 1.58 3.40 8.13
C VAL A 299 0.18 3.07 8.65
N ASP A 300 -0.16 1.79 8.62
CA ASP A 300 -1.50 1.29 8.92
C ASP A 300 -1.72 0.93 10.40
N LEU A 301 -0.65 0.93 11.20
CA LEU A 301 -0.71 0.45 12.59
C LEU A 301 -1.70 1.22 13.45
N LEU A 302 -1.50 2.53 13.62
CA LEU A 302 -2.37 3.33 14.48
C LEU A 302 -3.82 3.41 13.97
N PRO A 303 -4.09 3.59 12.66
CA PRO A 303 -5.45 3.57 12.14
C PRO A 303 -6.24 2.28 12.40
N ASN A 304 -5.56 1.14 12.44
CA ASN A 304 -6.22 -0.16 12.62
C ASN A 304 -6.19 -0.66 14.07
N LEU A 305 -5.44 -0.03 14.97
CA LEU A 305 -5.23 -0.54 16.34
C LEU A 305 -6.52 -0.63 17.15
N ALA A 306 -7.38 0.39 17.06
CA ALA A 306 -8.63 0.44 17.81
C ALA A 306 -9.62 -0.66 17.40
N GLU A 307 -9.77 -0.90 16.09
CA GLU A 307 -10.58 -1.99 15.57
C GLU A 307 -9.97 -3.35 15.93
N PHE A 308 -8.64 -3.46 15.87
CA PHE A 308 -7.92 -4.67 16.26
C PHE A 308 -8.19 -5.06 17.72
N ILE A 309 -8.08 -4.12 18.67
CA ILE A 309 -8.38 -4.37 20.09
C ILE A 309 -9.79 -4.91 20.27
N LYS A 310 -10.78 -4.34 19.56
CA LYS A 310 -12.18 -4.76 19.60
C LYS A 310 -12.38 -6.16 19.01
N ILE A 311 -11.83 -6.42 17.83
CA ILE A 311 -11.97 -7.74 17.17
C ILE A 311 -11.35 -8.85 18.02
N TRP A 312 -10.19 -8.57 18.63
CA TRP A 312 -9.43 -9.58 19.36
C TRP A 312 -9.76 -9.64 20.86
N ASN A 313 -10.71 -8.83 21.35
CA ASN A 313 -11.13 -8.76 22.75
C ASN A 313 -9.94 -8.63 23.72
N ILE A 314 -8.99 -7.74 23.41
CA ILE A 314 -7.82 -7.51 24.26
C ILE A 314 -8.25 -6.70 25.48
N GLY A 315 -8.17 -7.32 26.65
CA GLY A 315 -8.48 -6.72 27.97
C GLY A 315 -7.38 -5.81 28.49
#